data_AF-A0A1H3SN19-F1
#
_entry.id   AF-A0A1H3SN19-F1
#
_cell.length_a   1.000
_cell.length_b   1.000
_cell.length_c   1.000
_cell.angle_alpha   90.00
_cell.angle_beta   90.00
_cell.angle_gamma   90.00
#
_symmetry.space_group_name_H-M   'P 1'
#
loop_
_entity.id
_entity.type
_entity.pdbx_description
1 polymer ?
#
loop_
_entity_poly.entity_id
_entity_poly.type
_entity_poly.pdbx_seq_one_letter_code
_entity_poly.pdbx_strand_id
1 'polypeptide(L)' 'MQKFADARKSSVQMIDISGYPTAQVGNKTNCLLALDVSDQGSLYVNTVAPSGNPNPCDLSKQFAEAALKNLPNA' A
#
# COMPACT_ATOMS: atom_id res chain seq x y z
N MET A 1 -13.75 -7.32 3.05
CA MET A 1 -14.29 -6.57 1.88
C MET A 1 -13.14 -5.91 1.13
N GLN A 2 -13.22 -5.73 -0.20
CA GLN A 2 -12.15 -5.16 -1.04
C GLN A 2 -12.61 -3.81 -1.62
N LYS A 3 -12.45 -2.72 -0.87
CA LYS A 3 -13.01 -1.40 -1.25
C LYS A 3 -12.09 -0.63 -2.21
N PHE A 4 -10.78 -0.87 -2.15
CA PHE A 4 -9.83 -0.25 -3.10
C PHE A 4 -9.53 -1.10 -4.33
N ALA A 5 -9.89 -2.39 -4.31
CA ALA A 5 -9.59 -3.32 -5.41
C ALA A 5 -10.45 -3.17 -6.65
N ASP A 6 -11.59 -2.49 -6.53
CA ASP A 6 -12.48 -2.23 -7.66
C ASP A 6 -12.06 -1.02 -8.53
N ALA A 7 -10.92 -0.39 -8.24
CA ALA A 7 -10.40 0.71 -9.03
C ALA A 7 -9.81 0.22 -10.37
N ARG A 8 -10.68 -0.01 -11.37
CA ARG A 8 -10.36 -0.33 -12.78
C ARG A 8 -9.65 0.82 -13.54
N LYS A 9 -8.61 1.42 -12.95
CA LYS A 9 -7.69 2.31 -13.67
C LYS A 9 -6.43 1.52 -13.99
N SER A 10 -5.94 1.61 -15.22
CA SER A 10 -4.78 0.86 -15.74
C SER A 10 -3.48 1.03 -14.93
N SER A 11 -3.41 2.04 -14.06
CA SER A 11 -2.27 2.35 -13.20
C SER A 11 -2.34 1.76 -11.79
N VAL A 12 -3.46 1.13 -11.41
CA VAL A 12 -3.64 0.50 -10.08
C VAL A 12 -3.25 -0.97 -10.19
N GLN A 13 -2.30 -1.39 -9.36
CA GLN A 13 -1.91 -2.79 -9.20
C GLN A 13 -2.48 -3.33 -7.90
N MET A 14 -3.11 -4.49 -7.97
CA MET A 14 -3.57 -5.20 -6.78
C MET A 14 -2.49 -6.17 -6.32
N ILE A 15 -2.04 -6.00 -5.08
CA ILE A 15 -1.02 -6.84 -4.45
C ILE A 15 -1.50 -7.31 -3.06
N ASP A 16 -0.79 -8.28 -2.51
CA ASP A 16 -0.95 -8.72 -1.12
C ASP A 16 0.24 -8.22 -0.28
N ILE A 17 -0.05 -7.65 0.89
CA ILE A 17 0.95 -7.31 1.89
C ILE A 17 0.52 -7.93 3.22
N SER A 18 1.24 -8.97 3.63
CA SER A 18 0.99 -9.71 4.89
C SER A 18 -0.44 -10.24 5.03
N GLY A 19 -1.06 -10.69 3.93
CA GLY A 19 -2.44 -11.20 3.91
C GLY A 19 -3.52 -10.15 3.77
N TYR A 20 -3.15 -8.86 3.63
CA TYR A 20 -4.09 -7.76 3.45
C TYR A 20 -4.14 -7.32 1.98
N PRO A 21 -5.34 -7.29 1.36
CA PRO A 21 -5.53 -6.76 0.02
C PRO A 21 -5.09 -5.30 -0.08
N THR A 22 -4.21 -5.02 -1.04
CA THR A 22 -3.58 -3.72 -1.17
C THR A 22 -3.68 -3.19 -2.60
N ALA A 23 -4.21 -1.98 -2.75
CA ALA A 23 -4.10 -1.23 -4.00
C ALA A 23 -2.79 -0.42 -4.01
N GLN A 24 -2.00 -0.61 -5.04
CA GLN A 24 -0.72 0.07 -5.25
C GLN A 24 -0.81 0.98 -6.48
N VAL A 25 -0.39 2.23 -6.34
CA VAL A 25 -0.19 3.17 -7.44
C VAL A 25 1.13 3.89 -7.22
N GLY A 26 2.04 3.85 -8.18
CA GLY A 26 3.32 4.51 -8.02
C GLY A 26 4.09 4.69 -9.31
N ASN A 27 5.16 5.48 -9.21
CA ASN A 27 6.13 5.71 -10.27
C ASN A 27 7.56 5.75 -9.67
N LYS A 28 8.53 6.26 -10.44
CA LYS A 28 9.94 6.34 -10.00
C LYS A 28 10.19 7.31 -8.85
N THR A 29 9.22 8.08 -8.37
CA THR A 29 9.41 9.12 -7.35
C THR A 29 8.37 9.09 -6.24
N ASN A 30 7.26 8.38 -6.45
CA ASN A 30 6.23 8.23 -5.44
C ASN A 30 5.60 6.84 -5.45
N CYS A 31 5.02 6.45 -4.32
CA CYS A 31 4.13 5.31 -4.25
C CYS A 31 3.06 5.53 -3.19
N LEU A 32 1.85 5.17 -3.54
CA LEU A 32 0.69 5.11 -2.67
C LEU A 32 0.28 3.64 -2.51
N LEU A 33 0.16 3.21 -1.27
CA LEU A 33 -0.50 1.97 -0.89
C LEU A 33 -1.78 2.30 -0.12
N ALA A 34 -2.88 1.65 -0.49
CA ALA A 34 -4.11 1.61 0.28
C ALA A 34 -4.40 0.16 0.65
N LEU A 35 -4.27 -0.16 1.94
CA LEU A 35 -4.50 -1.49 2.48
C LEU A 35 -5.83 -1.50 3.22
N ASP A 36 -6.70 -2.44 2.86
CA ASP A 36 -7.88 -2.73 3.67
C ASP A 36 -7.43 -3.61 4.83
N VAL A 37 -7.28 -3.01 6.02
CA VAL A 37 -6.80 -3.74 7.21
C VAL A 37 -7.96 -4.37 7.97
N SER A 38 -9.09 -3.67 8.14
CA SER A 38 -10.29 -4.23 8.77
C SER A 38 -11.54 -3.85 8.00
N ASP A 39 -12.67 -4.43 8.40
CA ASP A 39 -13.97 -4.03 7.86
C ASP A 39 -14.31 -2.55 8.10
N GLN A 40 -13.63 -1.90 9.05
CA GLN A 40 -13.86 -0.50 9.47
C GLN A 40 -12.66 0.43 9.25
N GLY A 41 -11.51 -0.09 8.82
CA GLY A 41 -10.26 0.68 8.78
C GLY A 41 -9.38 0.33 7.59
N SER A 42 -8.69 1.35 7.10
CA SER A 42 -7.74 1.21 5.99
C SER A 42 -6.45 1.94 6.34
N LEU A 43 -5.32 1.34 5.98
CA LEU A 43 -4.00 1.95 6.13
C LEU A 43 -3.58 2.56 4.80
N TYR A 44 -3.22 3.84 4.83
CA TYR A 44 -2.65 4.55 3.69
C TYR A 44 -1.18 4.86 3.93
N VAL A 45 -0.33 4.43 3.00
CA VAL A 45 1.10 4.74 3.00
C VAL A 45 1.40 5.53 1.74
N ASN A 46 1.86 6.76 1.91
CA ASN A 46 2.28 7.62 0.81
C ASN A 46 3.76 7.95 0.97
N THR A 47 4.59 7.45 0.05
CA THR A 47 6.04 7.65 0.07
C THR A 47 6.45 8.50 -1.12
N VAL A 48 7.32 9.47 -0.88
CA VAL A 48 7.97 10.29 -1.91
C VAL A 48 9.48 10.17 -1.74
N ALA A 49 10.22 9.91 -2.83
CA ALA A 49 11.68 9.81 -2.83
C ALA A 49 12.32 10.63 -3.97
N PRO A 50 13.49 11.27 -3.76
CA PRO A 50 14.11 12.21 -4.73
C PRO A 50 14.57 11.60 -6.06
N SER A 51 14.73 10.28 -6.11
CA SER A 51 15.05 9.48 -7.28
C SER A 51 14.65 8.06 -6.93
N GLY A 52 14.15 7.26 -7.87
CA GLY A 52 13.55 5.94 -7.61
C GLY A 52 14.45 4.85 -7.03
N ASN A 53 15.54 5.24 -6.38
CA ASN A 53 16.36 4.46 -5.49
C ASN A 53 16.43 5.13 -4.10
N PRO A 54 15.92 4.48 -3.03
CA PRO A 54 15.22 3.20 -3.10
C PRO A 54 13.88 3.36 -3.83
N ASN A 55 13.39 2.27 -4.41
CA ASN A 55 12.09 2.27 -5.07
C ASN A 55 11.01 2.70 -4.06
N PRO A 56 10.22 3.77 -4.34
CA PRO A 56 9.21 4.25 -3.40
C PRO A 56 8.17 3.21 -3.00
N CYS A 57 7.82 2.26 -3.88
CA CYS A 57 6.87 1.19 -3.55
C CYS A 57 7.50 0.13 -2.66
N ASP A 58 8.78 -0.19 -2.83
CA ASP A 58 9.49 -1.10 -1.92
C ASP A 58 9.59 -0.49 -0.51
N LEU A 59 9.90 0.80 -0.42
CA LEU A 59 9.87 1.53 0.86
C LEU A 59 8.47 1.52 1.48
N SER A 60 7.45 1.84 0.68
CA SER A 60 6.06 1.85 1.17
C SER A 60 5.65 0.49 1.70
N LYS A 61 6.06 -0.59 1.04
CA LYS A 61 5.79 -1.96 1.47
C LYS A 61 6.46 -2.27 2.81
N GLN A 62 7.72 -1.89 3.00
CA GLN A 62 8.40 -2.06 4.29
C GLN A 62 7.70 -1.31 5.42
N PHE A 63 7.25 -0.08 5.17
CA PHE A 63 6.46 0.69 6.15
C PHE A 63 5.13 0.04 6.45
N ALA A 64 4.41 -0.46 5.43
CA ALA A 64 3.15 -1.16 5.61
C ALA A 64 3.34 -2.44 6.44
N GLU A 65 4.34 -3.27 6.13
CA GLU A 65 4.66 -4.48 6.89
C GLU A 65 5.01 -4.17 8.36
N ALA A 66 5.77 -3.10 8.60
CA ALA A 66 6.10 -2.65 9.96
C ALA A 66 4.87 -2.15 10.71
N ALA A 67 3.99 -1.39 10.05
CA ALA A 67 2.74 -0.92 10.64
C ALA A 67 1.81 -2.09 11.02
N LEU A 68 1.62 -3.04 10.11
CA LEU A 68 0.77 -4.22 10.32
C LEU A 68 1.24 -5.09 11.50
N LYS A 69 2.56 -5.21 11.70
CA LYS A 69 3.12 -5.90 12.89
C LYS A 69 2.77 -5.22 14.22
N ASN A 70 2.48 -3.91 14.21
CA ASN A 70 2.24 -3.11 15.40
C ASN A 70 0.77 -2.67 15.56
N LEU A 71 -0.11 -3.06 14.64
CA LEU A 71 -1.55 -2.80 14.70
C LEU A 71 -2.28 -4.12 15.00
N PRO A 72 -2.38 -4.54 16.27
CA PRO A 72 -3.16 -5.72 16.61
C PRO A 72 -4.64 -5.46 16.31
N ASN A 73 -5.25 -6.33 15.50
CA ASN A 73 -6.60 -6.18 14.97
C ASN A 73 -6.75 -5.07 13.91
N ALA A 74 -5.65 -4.76 13.20
CA ALA A 74 -5.74 -3.98 11.97
C ALA A 74 -6.75 -4.64 11.04
#